data_AF-A0A6U1UHQ3-F1
#
_entry.id   AF-A0A6U1UHQ3-F1
#
_cell.length_a   1.000
_cell.length_b   1.000
_cell.length_c   1.000
_cell.angle_alpha   90.00
_cell.angle_beta   90.00
_cell.angle_gamma   90.00
#
_symmetry.space_group_name_H-M   'P 1'
#
loop_
_entity.id
_entity.type
_entity.pdbx_description
1 polymer ?
#
loop_
_entity_poly.entity_id
_entity_poly.type
_entity_poly.pdbx_seq_one_letter_code
_entity_poly.pdbx_strand_id
1 'polypeptide(L)'
;MGIKTFTKNVTSAQTTVDPPEGALKKLAVGTKNFVQFQDVMTTIWKRIGSSGKDYIHVQKGLLVLEYLLLHGSEQVLTESRVHQPEISTLTDFRSTHAADNGALIRERAYAVMKWLNDEEALKAKRAELAS
;
A
#
# COMPACT_ATOMS: atom_id res chain seq x y z
N MET A 1 18.61 9.35 -7.43
CA MET A 1 18.18 8.32 -6.47
C MET A 1 17.17 7.40 -7.16
N GLY A 2 17.40 6.09 -7.21
CA GLY A 2 16.51 5.14 -7.89
C GLY A 2 15.17 4.94 -7.18
N ILE A 3 14.14 4.51 -7.92
CA ILE A 3 12.76 4.36 -7.43
C ILE A 3 12.65 3.34 -6.28
N LYS A 4 13.45 2.27 -6.31
CA LYS A 4 13.56 1.30 -5.23
C LYS A 4 13.97 1.93 -3.90
N THR A 5 15.03 2.74 -3.91
CA THR A 5 15.51 3.42 -2.70
C THR A 5 14.51 4.47 -2.23
N PHE A 6 13.85 5.16 -3.18
CA PHE A 6 12.78 6.10 -2.85
C PHE A 6 11.60 5.41 -2.16
N THR A 7 11.14 4.27 -2.68
CA THR A 7 10.04 3.47 -2.10
C THR A 7 10.37 2.98 -0.68
N LYS A 8 11.62 2.56 -0.45
CA LYS A 8 12.10 2.17 0.89
C LYS A 8 12.04 3.33 1.89
N ASN A 9 12.37 4.55 1.45
CA ASN A 9 12.34 5.74 2.29
C ASN A 9 10.90 6.18 2.61
N VAL A 10 10.02 6.16 1.61
CA VAL A 10 8.59 6.45 1.78
C VAL A 10 7.96 5.51 2.80
N THR A 11 8.33 4.22 2.77
CA THR A 11 7.84 3.19 3.69
C THR A 11 8.73 2.98 4.92
N SER A 12 9.62 3.94 5.25
CA SER A 12 10.56 3.81 6.37
C SER A 12 9.83 3.81 7.73
N ALA A 13 10.33 2.99 8.66
CA ALA A 13 9.86 2.94 10.05
C ALA A 13 10.55 3.97 10.95
N GLN A 14 11.42 4.83 10.40
CA GLN A 14 12.11 5.89 11.13
C GLN A 14 11.15 6.96 11.69
N THR A 15 9.94 7.05 11.13
CA THR A 15 8.88 7.95 11.59
C THR A 15 7.54 7.25 11.50
N THR A 16 6.61 7.63 12.38
CA THR A 16 5.20 7.20 12.37
C THR A 16 4.33 8.07 11.45
N VAL A 17 4.86 9.20 10.98
CA VAL A 17 4.13 10.12 10.09
C VAL A 17 3.93 9.48 8.72
N ASP A 18 2.72 9.64 8.19
CA ASP A 18 2.37 9.16 6.85
C ASP A 18 3.15 9.90 5.76
N PRO A 19 3.44 9.23 4.64
CA PRO A 19 4.17 9.87 3.56
C PRO A 19 3.40 11.06 2.99
N PRO A 20 4.08 12.16 2.63
CA PRO A 20 3.42 13.29 1.99
C PRO A 20 2.85 12.88 0.62
N GLU A 21 1.73 13.48 0.23
CA GLU A 21 1.02 13.13 -1.00
C GLU A 21 1.91 13.20 -2.25
N GLY A 22 2.80 14.19 -2.35
CA GLY A 22 3.74 14.30 -3.47
C GLY A 22 4.67 13.08 -3.62
N ALA A 23 5.00 12.41 -2.53
CA ALA A 23 5.77 11.17 -2.57
C ALA A 23 4.93 9.99 -3.06
N LEU A 24 3.67 9.88 -2.61
CA LEU A 24 2.72 8.87 -3.06
C LEU A 24 2.44 9.01 -4.56
N LYS A 25 2.20 10.25 -5.04
CA LYS A 25 2.02 10.57 -6.45
C LYS A 25 3.21 10.15 -7.30
N LYS A 26 4.44 10.37 -6.81
CA LYS A 26 5.65 9.93 -7.50
C LYS A 26 5.75 8.41 -7.62
N LEU A 27 5.36 7.67 -6.59
CA LEU A 27 5.27 6.20 -6.66
C LEU A 27 4.19 5.75 -7.64
N ALA A 28 3.01 6.39 -7.62
CA ALA A 28 1.92 6.10 -8.56
C ALA A 28 2.34 6.30 -10.02
N VAL A 29 3.04 7.38 -10.34
CA VAL A 29 3.64 7.58 -11.67
C VAL A 29 4.67 6.49 -11.99
N GLY A 30 5.51 6.12 -11.02
CA GLY A 30 6.48 5.02 -11.16
C GLY A 30 5.84 3.69 -11.54
N THR A 31 4.67 3.35 -11.00
CA THR A 31 3.95 2.11 -11.35
C THR A 31 3.50 2.02 -12.81
N LYS A 32 3.49 3.13 -13.55
CA LYS A 32 3.16 3.15 -14.99
C LYS A 32 4.35 2.76 -15.88
N ASN A 33 5.56 2.65 -15.32
CA ASN A 33 6.74 2.13 -16.00
C ASN A 33 7.01 0.69 -15.55
N PHE A 34 7.14 -0.24 -16.50
CA PHE A 34 7.28 -1.68 -16.20
C PHE A 34 8.44 -2.02 -15.25
N VAL A 35 9.62 -1.42 -15.44
CA VAL A 35 10.80 -1.70 -14.60
C VAL A 35 10.60 -1.12 -13.20
N GLN A 36 10.10 0.12 -13.11
CA GLN A 36 9.88 0.77 -11.83
C GLN A 36 8.73 0.15 -11.05
N PHE A 37 7.69 -0.34 -11.74
CA PHE A 37 6.57 -1.07 -11.17
C PHE A 37 7.06 -2.26 -10.33
N GLN A 38 7.90 -3.11 -10.91
CA GLN A 38 8.46 -4.27 -10.21
C GLN A 38 9.24 -3.88 -8.95
N ASP A 39 10.06 -2.83 -9.03
CA ASP A 39 10.82 -2.32 -7.88
C ASP A 39 9.93 -1.76 -6.77
N VAL A 40 8.86 -1.04 -7.14
CA VAL A 40 7.88 -0.45 -6.21
C VAL A 40 7.09 -1.56 -5.52
N MET A 41 6.44 -2.43 -6.29
CA MET A 41 5.56 -3.49 -5.78
C MET A 41 6.32 -4.49 -4.92
N THR A 42 7.50 -4.96 -5.37
CA THR A 42 8.36 -5.86 -4.57
C THR A 42 8.71 -5.25 -3.21
N THR A 43 8.99 -3.95 -3.17
CA THR A 43 9.28 -3.26 -1.91
C THR A 43 8.04 -3.20 -1.03
N ILE A 44 6.87 -2.89 -1.58
CA ILE A 44 5.61 -2.81 -0.83
C ILE A 44 5.22 -4.16 -0.23
N TRP A 45 5.30 -5.25 -1.01
CA TRP A 45 4.98 -6.59 -0.48
C TRP A 45 5.91 -7.03 0.64
N LYS A 46 7.20 -6.72 0.51
CA LYS A 46 8.16 -6.96 1.61
C LYS A 46 7.77 -6.20 2.89
N ARG A 47 7.19 -5.00 2.77
CA ARG A 47 6.72 -4.20 3.90
C ARG A 47 5.44 -4.76 4.51
N ILE A 48 4.48 -5.17 3.67
CA ILE A 48 3.20 -5.77 4.10
C ILE A 48 3.44 -7.11 4.81
N GLY A 49 4.34 -7.94 4.31
CA GLY A 49 4.73 -9.20 4.95
C GLY A 49 5.71 -9.07 6.12
N SER A 50 5.94 -7.86 6.64
CA SER A 50 6.83 -7.66 7.79
C SER A 50 6.18 -8.15 9.10
N SER A 51 7.00 -8.64 10.04
CA SER A 51 6.54 -9.22 11.31
C SER A 51 5.95 -8.18 12.28
N GLY A 52 5.24 -8.64 13.33
CA GLY A 52 4.48 -7.78 14.26
C GLY A 52 5.26 -6.67 14.99
N LYS A 53 6.58 -6.76 15.09
CA LYS A 53 7.45 -5.70 15.64
C LYS A 53 7.65 -4.53 14.66
N ASP A 54 7.51 -4.78 13.36
CA ASP A 54 7.71 -3.84 12.26
C ASP A 54 6.38 -3.30 11.73
N TYR A 55 5.41 -3.09 12.63
CA TYR A 55 4.04 -2.69 12.30
C TYR A 55 3.97 -1.38 11.47
N ILE A 56 4.91 -0.44 11.67
CA ILE A 56 4.98 0.80 10.86
C ILE A 56 5.24 0.49 9.39
N HIS A 57 6.07 -0.54 9.09
CA HIS A 57 6.30 -0.97 7.71
C HIS A 57 5.02 -1.51 7.09
N VAL A 58 4.28 -2.36 7.82
CA VAL A 58 3.00 -2.92 7.37
C VAL A 58 1.99 -1.78 7.13
N GLN A 59 1.83 -0.90 8.10
CA GLN A 59 0.91 0.24 8.07
C GLN A 59 1.19 1.17 6.88
N LYS A 60 2.45 1.52 6.62
CA LYS A 60 2.84 2.36 5.47
C LYS A 60 2.77 1.62 4.14
N GLY A 61 3.07 0.32 4.13
CA GLY A 61 2.91 -0.53 2.95
C GLY A 61 1.46 -0.55 2.47
N LEU A 62 0.51 -0.76 3.39
CA LEU A 62 -0.91 -0.73 3.09
C LEU A 62 -1.40 0.65 2.60
N LEU A 63 -0.97 1.74 3.24
CA LEU A 63 -1.33 3.09 2.79
C LEU A 63 -0.81 3.38 1.37
N VAL A 64 0.44 3.02 1.09
CA VAL A 64 0.99 3.20 -0.26
C VAL A 64 0.21 2.33 -1.24
N LEU A 65 -0.09 1.07 -0.92
CA LEU A 65 -0.85 0.18 -1.78
C LEU A 65 -2.26 0.73 -2.10
N GLU A 66 -2.98 1.22 -1.10
CA GLU A 66 -4.28 1.87 -1.29
C GLU A 66 -4.19 3.05 -2.26
N TYR A 67 -3.22 3.93 -2.06
CA TYR A 67 -3.01 5.06 -2.97
C TYR A 67 -2.68 4.60 -4.39
N LEU A 68 -1.86 3.55 -4.54
CA LEU A 68 -1.51 3.01 -5.85
C LEU A 68 -2.71 2.36 -6.56
N LEU A 69 -3.65 1.75 -5.83
CA LEU A 69 -4.89 1.24 -6.42
C LEU A 69 -5.72 2.37 -7.04
N LEU A 70 -5.74 3.54 -6.41
CA LEU A 70 -6.52 4.71 -6.86
C LEU A 70 -5.80 5.55 -7.92
N HIS A 71 -4.47 5.64 -7.90
CA HIS A 71 -3.73 6.59 -8.75
C HIS A 71 -2.69 5.94 -9.68
N GLY A 72 -2.35 4.67 -9.43
CA GLY A 72 -1.28 3.94 -10.12
C GLY A 72 -1.71 3.34 -11.46
N SER A 73 -0.97 2.33 -11.91
CA SER A 73 -1.32 1.53 -13.10
C SER A 73 -2.38 0.47 -12.80
N GLU A 74 -3.08 -0.02 -13.82
CA GLU A 74 -4.04 -1.13 -13.66
C GLU A 74 -3.37 -2.42 -13.17
N GLN A 75 -2.07 -2.58 -13.43
CA GLN A 75 -1.30 -3.74 -12.97
C GLN A 75 -1.25 -3.84 -11.44
N VAL A 76 -1.39 -2.72 -10.72
CA VAL A 76 -1.46 -2.72 -9.25
C VAL A 76 -2.66 -3.52 -8.76
N LEU A 77 -3.84 -3.35 -9.37
CA LEU A 77 -5.05 -4.10 -9.01
C LEU A 77 -4.86 -5.60 -9.28
N THR A 78 -4.34 -5.95 -10.46
CA THR A 78 -4.12 -7.34 -10.85
C THR A 78 -3.18 -8.05 -9.86
N GLU A 79 -2.05 -7.43 -9.52
CA GLU A 79 -1.09 -8.02 -8.58
C GLU A 79 -1.66 -8.07 -7.15
N SER A 80 -2.39 -7.03 -6.72
CA SER A 80 -2.99 -6.98 -5.38
C SER A 80 -4.04 -8.07 -5.16
N ARG A 81 -4.77 -8.48 -6.21
CA ARG A 81 -5.71 -9.60 -6.14
C ARG A 81 -5.02 -10.94 -5.90
N VAL A 82 -3.82 -11.15 -6.45
CA VAL A 82 -3.03 -12.36 -6.17
C VAL A 82 -2.66 -12.43 -4.70
N HIS A 83 -2.32 -11.29 -4.09
CA HIS A 83 -1.96 -11.16 -2.68
C HIS A 83 -3.15 -10.89 -1.74
N GLN A 84 -4.39 -10.95 -2.24
CA GLN A 84 -5.59 -10.64 -1.44
C GLN A 84 -5.70 -11.49 -0.15
N PRO A 85 -5.37 -12.80 -0.14
CA PRO A 85 -5.38 -13.58 1.10
C PRO A 85 -4.42 -13.03 2.17
N GLU A 86 -3.23 -12.59 1.78
CA GLU A 86 -2.24 -11.99 2.69
C GLU A 86 -2.78 -10.70 3.31
N ILE A 87 -3.38 -9.83 2.49
CA ILE A 87 -4.00 -8.58 2.93
C ILE A 87 -5.18 -8.86 3.86
N SER A 88 -5.98 -9.89 3.55
CA SER A 88 -7.10 -10.30 4.40
C SER A 88 -6.65 -10.73 5.79
N THR A 89 -5.46 -11.33 5.96
CA THR A 89 -4.98 -11.66 7.31
C THR A 89 -4.72 -10.43 8.18
N LEU A 90 -4.46 -9.28 7.55
CA LEU A 90 -4.16 -8.02 8.24
C LEU A 90 -5.40 -7.32 8.77
N THR A 91 -6.62 -7.71 8.33
CA THR A 91 -7.88 -7.17 8.86
C THR A 91 -8.14 -7.57 10.30
N ASP A 92 -7.50 -8.65 10.77
CA ASP A 92 -7.54 -9.14 12.15
C ASP A 92 -6.21 -8.94 12.89
N PHE A 93 -5.31 -8.12 12.34
CA PHE A 93 -3.98 -7.90 12.89
C PHE A 93 -4.02 -7.40 14.35
N ARG A 94 -3.19 -8.00 15.19
CA ARG A 94 -2.97 -7.61 16.60
C ARG A 94 -1.51 -7.25 16.82
N SER A 95 -1.25 -6.06 17.34
CA SER A 95 0.10 -5.63 17.69
C SER A 95 0.52 -6.22 19.04
N THR A 96 1.78 -6.64 19.15
CA THR A 96 2.39 -7.12 20.40
C THR A 96 2.88 -5.99 21.30
N HIS A 97 2.90 -4.74 20.83
CA HIS A 97 3.50 -3.61 21.54
C HIS A 97 2.48 -2.66 22.17
N ALA A 98 1.39 -2.34 21.46
CA ALA A 98 0.30 -1.53 21.99
C ALA A 98 -0.99 -1.87 21.24
N ALA A 99 -2.11 -1.94 21.95
CA ALA A 99 -3.41 -2.31 21.36
C ALA A 99 -3.80 -1.42 20.17
N ASP A 100 -3.51 -0.13 20.25
CA ASP A 100 -3.93 0.88 19.27
C ASP A 100 -3.15 0.82 17.95
N ASN A 101 -1.91 0.31 17.97
CA ASN A 101 -1.09 0.18 16.76
C ASN A 101 -1.66 -0.84 15.77
N GLY A 102 -2.44 -1.81 16.27
CA GLY A 102 -3.14 -2.76 15.41
C GLY A 102 -4.36 -2.16 14.72
N ALA A 103 -5.01 -1.15 15.32
CA ALA A 103 -6.24 -0.58 14.79
C ALA A 103 -6.04 0.07 13.42
N LEU A 104 -4.97 0.86 13.27
CA LEU A 104 -4.65 1.56 12.04
C LEU A 104 -4.26 0.62 10.89
N ILE A 105 -3.60 -0.50 11.20
CA ILE A 105 -3.30 -1.56 10.21
C ILE A 105 -4.60 -2.20 9.74
N ARG A 106 -5.49 -2.56 10.66
CA ARG A 106 -6.80 -3.14 10.32
C ARG A 106 -7.61 -2.19 9.45
N GLU A 107 -7.71 -0.93 9.83
CA GLU A 107 -8.41 0.12 9.07
C GLU A 107 -7.90 0.20 7.63
N ARG A 108 -6.58 0.29 7.43
CA ARG A 108 -5.98 0.33 6.09
C ARG A 108 -6.16 -0.97 5.31
N ALA A 109 -6.06 -2.12 5.98
CA ALA A 109 -6.31 -3.41 5.35
C ALA A 109 -7.76 -3.51 4.86
N TYR A 110 -8.74 -3.04 5.65
CA TYR A 110 -10.14 -2.96 5.24
C TYR A 110 -10.34 -2.03 4.04
N ALA A 111 -9.68 -0.87 4.02
CA ALA A 111 -9.74 0.07 2.90
C ALA A 111 -9.19 -0.57 1.60
N VAL A 112 -8.05 -1.26 1.67
CA VAL A 112 -7.51 -2.00 0.52
C VAL A 112 -8.48 -3.12 0.10
N MET A 113 -8.98 -3.93 1.02
CA MET A 113 -9.91 -5.03 0.72
C MET A 113 -11.20 -4.53 0.07
N LYS A 114 -11.72 -3.37 0.50
CA LYS A 114 -12.88 -2.73 -0.12
C LYS A 114 -12.66 -2.51 -1.62
N TRP A 115 -11.50 -1.95 -2.01
CA TRP A 115 -11.18 -1.71 -3.41
C TRP A 115 -10.94 -3.00 -4.21
N LEU A 116 -10.39 -4.05 -3.58
CA LEU A 116 -10.18 -5.34 -4.25
C LEU A 116 -11.50 -6.10 -4.51
N ASN A 117 -12.46 -5.95 -3.59
CA ASN A 117 -13.77 -6.59 -3.66
C ASN A 117 -14.76 -5.86 -4.57
N ASP A 118 -14.63 -4.54 -4.74
CA ASP A 118 -15.53 -3.72 -5.55
C ASP A 118 -14.75 -2.96 -6.65
N GLU A 119 -14.54 -3.66 -7.77
CA GLU A 119 -13.81 -3.12 -8.91
C GLU A 119 -14.57 -2.00 -9.63
N GLU A 120 -15.90 -2.04 -9.65
CA GLU A 120 -16.71 -1.01 -10.28
C GLU A 120 -16.59 0.31 -9.51
N ALA A 121 -16.70 0.25 -8.18
CA ALA A 121 -16.45 1.41 -7.33
C ALA A 121 -15.02 1.93 -7.47
N LEU A 122 -14.02 1.03 -7.54
CA LEU A 122 -12.63 1.42 -7.77
C LEU A 122 -12.47 2.16 -9.11
N LYS A 123 -12.99 1.60 -10.21
CA LYS A 123 -12.92 2.23 -11.54
C LYS A 123 -13.62 3.59 -11.57
N ALA A 124 -14.81 3.69 -10.99
CA ALA A 124 -15.53 4.95 -10.87
C ALA A 124 -14.70 5.99 -10.10
N LYS A 125 -14.09 5.59 -8.98
CA LYS A 125 -13.25 6.49 -8.18
C LYS A 125 -11.99 6.94 -8.94
N ARG A 126 -11.35 6.05 -9.68
CA ARG A 126 -10.19 6.39 -10.53
C ARG A 126 -10.55 7.37 -11.64
N ALA A 127 -11.74 7.22 -12.24
CA ALA A 127 -12.23 8.15 -13.24
C ALA A 127 -12.49 9.55 -12.65
N GLU A 128 -13.09 9.65 -11.47
CA GLU A 128 -13.29 10.90 -10.73
C GLU A 128 -11.95 11.58 -10.37
N LEU A 129 -10.93 10.80 -9.99
CA LEU A 129 -9.61 11.33 -9.65
C LEU A 129 -8.77 11.75 -10.88
N ALA A 130 -9.20 11.36 -12.07
CA ALA A 130 -8.53 11.68 -13.33
C ALA A 130 -9.18 12.84 -14.09
N SER A 131 -10.40 13.24 -13.72
CA SER A 131 -11.13 14.41 -14.24
C SER A 131 -10.70 15.70 -13.56
#